data_AF-A0A9D1KN52-F1
#
_entry.id   AF-A0A9D1KN52-F1
#
_cell.length_a   1.000
_cell.length_b   1.000
_cell.length_c   1.000
_cell.angle_alpha   90.00
_cell.angle_beta   90.00
_cell.angle_gamma   90.00
#
_symmetry.space_group_name_H-M   'P 1'
#
loop_
_entity.id
_entity.type
_entity.pdbx_description
1 polymer ?
#
loop_
_entity_poly.entity_id
_entity_poly.type
_entity_poly.pdbx_seq_one_letter_code
_entity_poly.pdbx_strand_id
1 'polypeptide(L)'
;LWHLTRVQDDHVSDVAGHEQVWTSQGWYGRFGLPFPPEAHGYGHTTEEVGQVRGLSAEDLLGYHEAVHAHTVEVLSALDDGDHDRIVDTSWDPPVTVGVRLVSVIADDLEHVGQAAYLKGVLARRRRQAGAADGT
;
A
#
# COMPACT_ATOMS: atom_id res chain seq x y z
N LEU A 1 -6.15 1.33 1.25
CA LEU A 1 -6.05 0.85 -0.15
C LEU A 1 -4.87 1.51 -0.85
N TRP A 2 -4.85 2.83 -1.07
CA TRP A 2 -3.65 3.48 -1.62
C TRP A 2 -2.39 3.25 -0.77
N HIS A 3 -2.47 3.50 0.55
CA HIS A 3 -1.34 3.34 1.48
C HIS A 3 -0.70 1.94 1.42
N LEU A 4 -1.47 0.88 1.70
CA LEU A 4 -0.96 -0.50 1.68
C LEU A 4 -0.29 -0.85 0.35
N THR A 5 -0.89 -0.45 -0.79
CA THR A 5 -0.30 -0.70 -2.11
C THR A 5 0.95 0.13 -2.39
N ARG A 6 1.06 1.35 -1.83
CA ARG A 6 2.30 2.14 -1.89
C ARG A 6 3.40 1.53 -1.02
N VAL A 7 3.08 1.05 0.18
CA VAL A 7 4.06 0.39 1.07
C VAL A 7 4.59 -0.88 0.41
N GLN A 8 3.71 -1.73 -0.13
CA GLN A 8 4.12 -2.93 -0.86
C GLN A 8 5.02 -2.58 -2.05
N ASP A 9 4.62 -1.62 -2.89
CA ASP A 9 5.42 -1.20 -4.05
C ASP A 9 6.80 -0.68 -3.67
N ASP A 10 6.86 0.26 -2.73
CA ASP A 10 8.09 0.87 -2.24
C ASP A 10 9.05 -0.18 -1.70
N HIS A 11 8.58 -1.04 -0.80
CA HIS A 11 9.43 -1.98 -0.08
C HIS A 11 9.85 -3.17 -0.95
N VAL A 12 8.98 -3.67 -1.84
CA VAL A 12 9.32 -4.77 -2.74
C VAL A 12 10.27 -4.30 -3.85
N SER A 13 10.07 -3.10 -4.37
CA SER A 13 10.99 -2.51 -5.36
C SER A 13 12.38 -2.30 -4.76
N ASP A 14 12.46 -1.80 -3.52
CA ASP A 14 13.72 -1.63 -2.78
C ASP A 14 14.46 -2.97 -2.57
N VAL A 15 13.73 -4.03 -2.19
CA VAL A 15 14.29 -5.39 -2.08
C VAL A 15 14.96 -5.84 -3.39
N ALA A 16 14.35 -5.54 -4.53
CA ALA A 16 14.85 -5.92 -5.86
C ALA A 16 15.83 -4.90 -6.47
N GLY A 17 16.02 -3.73 -5.86
CA GLY A 17 16.77 -2.62 -6.47
C GLY A 17 16.12 -2.06 -7.73
N HIS A 18 14.79 -2.17 -7.83
CA HIS A 18 14.00 -1.70 -8.97
C HIS A 18 13.39 -0.33 -8.71
N GLU A 19 13.05 0.38 -9.78
CA GLU A 19 12.19 1.56 -9.68
C GLU A 19 10.76 1.13 -9.32
N GLN A 20 10.12 1.89 -8.44
CA GLN A 20 8.73 1.65 -8.03
C GLN A 20 7.78 1.66 -9.22
N VAL A 21 6.79 0.76 -9.21
CA VAL A 21 5.68 0.74 -10.19
C VAL A 21 4.99 2.09 -10.24
N TRP A 22 4.87 2.74 -9.07
CA TRP A 22 4.30 4.07 -8.89
C TRP A 22 4.84 5.12 -9.88
N THR A 23 6.16 5.18 -10.07
CA THR A 23 6.80 6.16 -10.98
C THR A 23 7.04 5.56 -12.36
N SER A 24 7.56 4.33 -12.43
CA SER A 24 7.94 3.69 -13.69
C SER A 24 6.77 3.43 -14.64
N GLN A 25 5.57 3.20 -14.11
CA GLN A 25 4.35 2.96 -14.90
C GLN A 25 3.38 4.16 -14.90
N GLY A 26 3.82 5.33 -14.43
CA GLY A 26 3.05 6.58 -14.53
C GLY A 26 1.86 6.71 -13.57
N TRP A 27 1.74 5.82 -12.58
CA TRP A 27 0.66 5.88 -11.58
C TRP A 27 0.68 7.16 -10.74
N TYR A 28 1.88 7.69 -10.42
CA TYR A 28 2.04 8.97 -9.73
C TYR A 28 1.29 10.11 -10.45
N GLY A 29 1.52 10.25 -11.75
CA GLY A 29 0.85 11.25 -12.57
C GLY A 29 -0.65 10.99 -12.72
N ARG A 30 -1.05 9.72 -12.83
CA ARG A 30 -2.46 9.32 -12.96
C ARG A 30 -3.26 9.62 -11.69
N PHE A 31 -2.70 9.37 -10.51
CA PHE A 31 -3.36 9.62 -9.23
C PHE A 31 -3.37 11.12 -8.88
N GLY A 32 -2.33 11.86 -9.28
CA GLY A 32 -2.28 13.32 -9.16
C GLY A 32 -2.42 13.84 -7.73
N LEU A 33 -2.01 13.05 -6.73
CA LEU A 33 -2.07 13.44 -5.32
C LEU A 33 -1.07 14.57 -5.04
N PRO A 34 -1.38 15.51 -4.12
CA PRO A 34 -0.54 16.68 -3.83
C PRO A 34 0.65 16.34 -2.91
N PHE A 35 1.30 15.20 -3.14
CA PHE A 35 2.41 14.70 -2.35
C PHE A 35 3.63 14.45 -3.25
N PRO A 36 4.84 14.45 -2.68
CA PRO A 36 6.01 14.06 -3.45
C PRO A 36 5.93 12.55 -3.84
N PRO A 37 6.64 12.11 -4.90
CA PRO A 37 6.57 10.73 -5.38
C PRO A 37 6.87 9.66 -4.33
N GLU A 38 7.74 9.98 -3.36
CA GLU A 38 8.17 9.10 -2.28
C GLU A 38 7.09 8.92 -1.21
N ALA A 39 6.04 9.74 -1.21
CA ALA A 39 4.97 9.62 -0.23
C ALA A 39 4.20 8.31 -0.42
N HIS A 40 4.15 7.52 0.65
CA HIS A 40 3.36 6.30 0.73
C HIS A 40 2.27 6.37 1.82
N GLY A 41 2.19 7.46 2.60
CA GLY A 41 1.16 7.65 3.64
C GLY A 41 1.67 7.53 5.08
N TYR A 42 2.87 6.98 5.29
CA TYR A 42 3.47 6.94 6.61
C TYR A 42 3.78 8.35 7.11
N GLY A 43 3.47 8.62 8.38
CA GLY A 43 3.67 9.94 8.98
C GLY A 43 2.65 11.00 8.56
N HIS A 44 1.66 10.67 7.71
CA HIS A 44 0.62 11.62 7.32
C HIS A 44 -0.24 12.03 8.53
N THR A 45 -0.51 13.33 8.61
CA THR A 45 -1.52 13.94 9.49
C THR A 45 -2.94 13.64 9.02
N THR A 46 -3.94 13.95 9.84
CA THR A 46 -5.36 13.76 9.45
C THR A 46 -5.71 14.65 8.26
N GLU A 47 -5.17 15.86 8.21
CA GLU A 47 -5.33 16.80 7.12
C GLU A 47 -4.78 16.24 5.80
N GLU A 48 -3.58 15.65 5.83
CA GLU A 48 -2.96 15.01 4.67
C GLU A 48 -3.72 13.76 4.23
N VAL A 49 -4.15 12.90 5.17
CA VAL A 49 -5.05 11.77 4.85
C VAL A 49 -6.32 12.26 4.14
N GLY A 50 -6.88 13.40 4.55
CA GLY A 50 -8.03 14.04 3.90
C GLY A 50 -7.79 14.51 2.46
N GLN A 51 -6.52 14.65 2.04
CA GLN A 51 -6.16 14.98 0.66
C GLN A 51 -6.03 13.75 -0.25
N VAL A 52 -6.04 12.53 0.28
CA VAL A 52 -6.09 11.28 -0.51
C VAL A 52 -7.52 11.08 -1.05
N ARG A 53 -7.86 11.82 -2.10
CA ARG A 53 -9.21 11.88 -2.69
C ARG A 53 -9.14 12.01 -4.20
N GLY A 54 -10.28 11.82 -4.87
CA GLY A 54 -10.37 11.91 -6.34
C GLY A 54 -9.91 10.65 -7.08
N LEU A 55 -9.59 9.58 -6.34
CA LEU A 55 -9.18 8.29 -6.88
C LEU A 55 -10.41 7.44 -7.19
N SER A 56 -10.48 6.87 -8.39
CA SER A 56 -11.52 5.91 -8.73
C SER A 56 -11.22 4.52 -8.16
N ALA A 57 -12.24 3.67 -8.07
CA ALA A 57 -12.04 2.26 -7.70
C ALA A 57 -11.19 1.52 -8.74
N GLU A 58 -11.32 1.90 -10.02
CA GLU A 58 -10.51 1.36 -11.12
C GLU A 58 -9.04 1.74 -10.98
N ASP A 59 -8.73 2.99 -10.62
CA ASP A 59 -7.35 3.43 -10.40
C ASP A 59 -6.71 2.66 -9.25
N LEU A 60 -7.43 2.50 -8.13
CA LEU A 60 -6.95 1.76 -6.96
C LEU A 60 -6.72 0.28 -7.28
N LEU A 61 -7.65 -0.35 -8.00
CA LEU A 61 -7.54 -1.75 -8.38
C LEU A 61 -6.40 -1.95 -9.39
N GLY A 62 -6.34 -1.14 -10.44
CA GLY A 62 -5.31 -1.26 -11.47
C GLY A 62 -3.90 -1.03 -10.91
N TYR A 63 -3.73 -0.07 -10.01
CA TYR A 63 -2.43 0.12 -9.35
C TYR A 63 -2.07 -1.08 -8.47
N HIS A 64 -3.03 -1.63 -7.71
CA HIS A 64 -2.80 -2.83 -6.91
C HIS A 64 -2.45 -4.05 -7.75
N GLU A 65 -3.12 -4.26 -8.88
CA GLU A 65 -2.81 -5.35 -9.81
C GLU A 65 -1.40 -5.21 -10.41
N ALA A 66 -0.98 -4.00 -10.76
CA ALA A 66 0.36 -3.74 -11.28
C ALA A 66 1.44 -4.02 -10.22
N VAL A 67 1.24 -3.59 -8.98
CA VAL A 67 2.15 -3.86 -7.85
C VAL A 67 2.16 -5.35 -7.50
N HIS A 68 1.02 -6.03 -7.56
CA HIS A 68 0.94 -7.46 -7.36
C HIS A 68 1.75 -8.22 -8.41
N ALA A 69 1.59 -7.89 -9.70
CA ALA A 69 2.36 -8.50 -10.77
C ALA A 69 3.87 -8.31 -10.58
N HIS A 70 4.30 -7.09 -10.26
CA HIS A 70 5.69 -6.79 -9.93
C HIS A 70 6.19 -7.58 -8.72
N THR A 71 5.36 -7.71 -7.69
CA THR A 71 5.70 -8.50 -6.49
C THR A 71 5.91 -9.97 -6.83
N VAL A 72 5.04 -10.55 -7.66
CA VAL A 72 5.20 -11.94 -8.11
C VAL A 72 6.49 -12.12 -8.91
N GLU A 73 6.84 -11.17 -9.78
CA GLU A 73 8.10 -11.19 -10.53
C GLU A 73 9.32 -11.17 -9.60
N VAL A 74 9.34 -10.25 -8.63
CA VAL A 74 10.43 -10.14 -7.65
C VAL A 74 10.55 -11.42 -6.83
N LEU A 75 9.45 -11.91 -6.25
CA LEU A 75 9.46 -13.13 -5.44
C LEU A 75 9.89 -14.36 -6.23
N SER A 76 9.57 -14.43 -7.53
CA SER A 76 9.96 -15.56 -8.38
C SER A 76 11.45 -15.57 -8.73
N ALA A 77 12.14 -14.44 -8.55
CA ALA A 77 13.56 -14.29 -8.84
C ALA A 77 14.46 -14.48 -7.60
N LEU A 78 13.88 -14.46 -6.39
CA LEU A 78 14.62 -14.65 -5.14
C LEU A 78 14.92 -16.13 -4.90
N ASP A 79 16.11 -16.41 -4.33
CA ASP A 79 16.47 -17.70 -3.77
C ASP A 79 16.50 -17.70 -2.24
N ASP A 80 16.62 -18.88 -1.62
CA ASP A 80 16.63 -19.02 -0.16
C ASP A 80 17.78 -18.24 0.50
N GLY A 81 18.90 -18.05 -0.21
CA GLY A 81 20.07 -17.31 0.28
C GLY A 81 19.89 -15.80 0.27
N ASP A 82 18.96 -15.27 -0.53
CA ASP A 82 18.67 -13.84 -0.59
C ASP A 82 18.01 -13.31 0.68
N HIS A 83 17.31 -14.16 1.45
CA HIS A 83 16.52 -13.74 2.60
C HIS A 83 17.35 -13.10 3.73
N ASP A 84 18.64 -13.46 3.85
CA ASP A 84 19.55 -12.92 4.86
C ASP A 84 20.25 -11.62 4.43
N ARG A 85 20.09 -11.20 3.16
CA ARG A 85 20.67 -9.95 2.67
C ARG A 85 20.07 -8.76 3.42
N ILE A 86 20.93 -7.89 3.93
CA ILE A 86 20.52 -6.66 4.65
C ILE A 86 20.01 -5.64 3.63
N VAL A 87 18.83 -5.08 3.89
CA VAL A 87 18.20 -4.01 3.09
C VAL A 87 18.09 -2.69 3.84
N ASP A 88 18.14 -2.70 5.18
CA ASP A 88 18.11 -1.47 5.98
C ASP A 88 18.92 -1.62 7.27
N THR A 89 19.98 -0.80 7.39
CA THR A 89 20.90 -0.77 8.53
C THR A 89 20.49 0.24 9.61
N SER A 90 19.34 0.92 9.47
CA SER A 90 18.86 1.90 10.45
C SER A 90 18.20 1.28 11.69
N TRP A 91 18.06 -0.05 11.72
CA TRP A 91 17.47 -0.82 12.81
C TRP A 91 18.49 -1.75 13.51
N ASP A 92 18.18 -2.18 14.74
CA ASP A 92 18.95 -3.16 15.50
C ASP A 92 18.03 -4.30 16.00
N PRO A 93 18.15 -5.53 15.45
CA PRO A 93 19.06 -5.90 14.36
C PRO A 93 18.71 -5.26 13.01
N PRO A 94 19.66 -5.14 12.07
CA PRO A 94 19.39 -4.67 10.71
C PRO A 94 18.29 -5.50 10.02
N VAL A 95 17.49 -4.84 9.19
CA VAL A 95 16.39 -5.49 8.46
C VAL A 95 16.97 -6.26 7.28
N THR A 96 16.63 -7.55 7.21
CA THR A 96 16.94 -8.40 6.05
C THR A 96 15.79 -8.42 5.04
N VAL A 97 16.03 -8.94 3.83
CA VAL A 97 14.98 -9.19 2.83
C VAL A 97 13.84 -10.00 3.43
N GLY A 98 14.14 -11.09 4.15
CA GLY A 98 13.10 -11.93 4.76
C GLY A 98 12.24 -11.17 5.77
N VAL A 99 12.87 -10.37 6.64
CA VAL A 99 12.14 -9.52 7.61
C VAL A 99 11.28 -8.50 6.85
N ARG A 100 11.84 -7.83 5.84
CA ARG A 100 11.13 -6.83 5.04
C ARG A 100 9.89 -7.41 4.37
N LEU A 101 9.98 -8.59 3.76
CA LEU A 101 8.85 -9.26 3.10
C LEU A 101 7.75 -9.65 4.10
N VAL A 102 8.11 -10.15 5.27
CA VAL A 102 7.15 -10.45 6.34
C VAL A 102 6.48 -9.17 6.85
N SER A 103 7.24 -8.08 7.01
CA SER A 103 6.70 -6.78 7.41
C SER A 103 5.67 -6.25 6.42
N VAL A 104 5.91 -6.37 5.11
CA VAL A 104 4.95 -5.97 4.06
C VAL A 104 3.65 -6.78 4.18
N ILE A 105 3.73 -8.10 4.37
CA ILE A 105 2.54 -8.95 4.55
C ILE A 105 1.74 -8.51 5.79
N ALA A 106 2.43 -8.22 6.90
CA ALA A 106 1.77 -7.77 8.12
C ALA A 106 1.04 -6.43 7.91
N ASP A 107 1.71 -5.44 7.30
CA ASP A 107 1.14 -4.14 6.96
C ASP A 107 -0.13 -4.27 6.10
N ASP A 108 -0.05 -5.04 5.01
CA ASP A 108 -1.18 -5.30 4.11
C ASP A 108 -2.37 -5.93 4.84
N LEU A 109 -2.11 -6.93 5.70
CA LEU A 109 -3.15 -7.62 6.47
C LEU A 109 -3.81 -6.70 7.51
N GLU A 110 -3.04 -5.85 8.19
CA GLU A 110 -3.57 -4.87 9.13
C GLU A 110 -4.46 -3.85 8.41
N HIS A 111 -3.99 -3.29 7.28
CA HIS A 111 -4.70 -2.27 6.55
C HIS A 111 -5.92 -2.78 5.78
N VAL A 112 -5.91 -4.02 5.27
CA VAL A 112 -7.13 -4.62 4.70
C VAL A 112 -8.17 -4.88 5.79
N GLY A 113 -7.73 -5.26 7.01
CA GLY A 113 -8.60 -5.40 8.18
C GLY A 113 -9.27 -4.08 8.56
N GLN A 114 -8.50 -2.99 8.62
CA GLN A 114 -9.02 -1.65 8.89
C GLN A 114 -10.01 -1.20 7.79
N ALA A 115 -9.70 -1.45 6.51
CA ALA A 115 -10.60 -1.14 5.41
C ALA A 115 -11.93 -1.91 5.51
N ALA A 116 -11.87 -3.21 5.86
CA ALA A 116 -13.05 -4.04 6.08
C ALA A 116 -13.90 -3.53 7.25
N TYR A 117 -13.26 -3.12 8.35
CA TYR A 117 -13.93 -2.51 9.50
C TYR A 117 -14.68 -1.22 9.10
N LEU A 118 -14.00 -0.30 8.41
CA LEU A 118 -14.61 0.96 7.93
C LEU A 118 -15.78 0.70 6.98
N LYS A 119 -15.63 -0.26 6.06
CA LYS A 119 -16.73 -0.69 5.16
C LYS A 119 -17.96 -1.13 5.97
N GLY A 120 -17.77 -1.91 7.03
CA GLY A 120 -18.85 -2.32 7.93
C GLY A 120 -19.53 -1.16 8.65
N VAL A 121 -18.75 -0.21 9.19
CA VAL A 121 -19.26 1.01 9.85
C VAL A 121 -20.09 1.86 8.88
N LEU A 122 -19.58 2.10 7.67
CA LEU A 122 -20.27 2.88 6.63
C LEU A 122 -21.57 2.21 6.18
N ALA A 123 -21.55 0.89 5.99
CA ALA A 123 -22.76 0.13 5.65
C ALA A 123 -23.83 0.22 6.74
N ARG A 124 -23.44 0.16 8.02
CA ARG A 124 -24.37 0.33 9.15
C ARG A 124 -24.97 1.73 9.17
N ARG A 125 -24.15 2.78 9.00
CA ARG A 125 -24.63 4.18 8.97
C ARG A 125 -25.63 4.41 7.85
N ARG A 126 -25.38 3.89 6.65
CA ARG A 126 -26.30 3.99 5.50
C ARG A 126 -27.65 3.32 5.77
N ARG A 127 -27.66 2.14 6.41
CA ARG A 127 -28.91 1.47 6.80
C ARG A 127 -29.70 2.28 7.82
N GLN A 128 -29.03 2.92 8.77
CA GLN A 128 -29.69 3.76 9.78
C GLN A 128 -30.29 5.03 9.18
N ALA A 129 -29.57 5.69 8.25
CA ALA A 129 -30.08 6.86 7.55
C ALA A 129 -31.32 6.52 6.69
N GLY A 130 -31.26 5.44 5.90
CA GLY A 130 -32.40 5.00 5.09
C GLY A 130 -33.62 4.54 5.88
N ALA A 131 -33.45 4.12 7.14
CA ALA A 131 -34.56 3.80 8.04
C ALA A 131 -35.20 5.06 8.67
N ALA A 132 -34.45 6.16 8.80
CA ALA A 132 -34.95 7.43 9.33
C ALA A 132 -35.72 8.25 8.28
N ASP A 133 -35.37 8.12 7.00
CA ASP A 133 -36.06 8.80 5.89
C ASP A 133 -37.33 8.06 5.41
N GLY A 134 -37.62 6.87 5.98
CA GLY A 134 -38.74 6.00 5.62
C GLY A 134 -39.94 6.03 6.57
N THR A 135 -39.97 6.97 7.53
CA THR A 135 -41.08 7.26 8.46
C THR A 135 -41.54 8.69 8.30
#